data_AF-A0A936DQB7-F1
#
_entry.id   AF-A0A936DQB7-F1
#
_cell.length_a   1.000
_cell.length_b   1.000
_cell.length_c   1.000
_cell.angle_alpha   90.00
_cell.angle_beta   90.00
_cell.angle_gamma   90.00
#
_symmetry.space_group_name_H-M   'P 1'
#
loop_
_entity.id
_entity.type
_entity.pdbx_description
1 polymer ?
#
loop_
_entity_poly.entity_id
_entity_poly.type
_entity_poly.pdbx_seq_one_letter_code
_entity_poly.pdbx_strand_id
1 'polypeptide(L)'
;MSKLSKVFTHVAALVLLQAGASAIAQDTLDSLMQEVATVRASEQQVFQDRAAKFNAAAPAEQQSMLNEAQARRETLAAASDALSAKFSANELKINELDKQLREKASALGLSEVFGLARQVAGDTATVLEQSLISTQFPAVEGQLDRDDWLRAFATSAEIPTTSDLERMWFELQREMVAGGQVAKYQTKIVEPGGQSVDAEVIRIGPFSVTTGDRFLQYLPSLQSLNVYPRQPPSDIRQYASAISSASDGYVQAIVDSSRGVLMALYVERPTWGQRIENGEDINYVILLVGFVAFLCFLVQLVYLVVVRVGVSAQLKHLDKPTANNPLGRVLLAFKGDPNNIEQDADVAELRISEAVFREVPKLERYQALLRLSVAAGPLLGLIGTVMGMIMTFQAITESGSSDPKLMAEGIGAAMIATVLGLGIAIPLLFANALLTSLSKGVTQVIEEQAAGMLAESIERQRRG
;
A
#
# COMPACT_ATOMS: atom_id res chain seq x y z
N MET A 1 -26.93 22.26 -31.65
CA MET A 1 -26.25 21.28 -32.54
C MET A 1 -26.86 19.87 -32.49
N SER A 2 -27.57 19.43 -31.45
CA SER A 2 -28.17 18.06 -31.40
C SER A 2 -29.48 17.88 -32.20
N LYS A 3 -30.20 18.96 -32.54
CA LYS A 3 -31.39 18.87 -33.43
C LYS A 3 -31.03 18.52 -34.88
N LEU A 4 -29.84 18.89 -35.35
CA LEU A 4 -29.36 18.56 -36.69
C LEU A 4 -28.86 17.12 -36.80
N SER A 5 -28.28 16.53 -35.73
CA SER A 5 -27.77 15.15 -35.78
C SER A 5 -28.89 14.10 -35.75
N LYS A 6 -30.02 14.37 -35.08
CA LYS A 6 -31.18 13.48 -35.04
C LYS A 6 -31.98 13.47 -36.34
N VAL A 7 -32.04 14.61 -37.03
CA VAL A 7 -32.65 14.70 -38.37
C VAL A 7 -31.79 13.95 -39.40
N PHE A 8 -30.46 14.01 -39.30
CA PHE A 8 -29.56 13.28 -40.20
C PHE A 8 -29.59 11.75 -40.02
N THR A 9 -29.76 11.24 -38.79
CA THR A 9 -29.85 9.80 -38.53
C THR A 9 -31.16 9.18 -39.04
N HIS A 10 -32.25 9.95 -39.08
CA HIS A 10 -33.56 9.41 -39.46
C HIS A 10 -33.87 9.55 -40.96
N VAL A 11 -33.17 10.43 -41.69
CA VAL A 11 -33.20 10.46 -43.16
C VAL A 11 -32.52 9.20 -43.73
N ALA A 12 -31.50 8.65 -43.06
CA ALA A 12 -30.88 7.37 -43.44
C ALA A 12 -31.86 6.18 -43.32
N ALA A 13 -32.74 6.19 -42.31
CA ALA A 13 -33.73 5.13 -42.10
C ALA A 13 -34.82 5.06 -43.18
N LEU A 14 -35.15 6.19 -43.84
CA LEU A 14 -36.21 6.22 -44.86
C LEU A 14 -35.75 5.70 -46.23
N VAL A 15 -34.43 5.63 -46.48
CA VAL A 15 -33.85 5.09 -47.73
C VAL A 15 -33.74 3.55 -47.70
N LEU A 16 -33.79 2.94 -46.50
CA LEU A 16 -33.62 1.49 -46.28
C LEU A 16 -34.82 0.62 -46.71
N LEU A 17 -35.93 1.20 -47.19
CA LEU A 17 -37.13 0.43 -47.56
C LEU A 17 -37.17 -0.06 -49.02
N GLN A 18 -36.14 0.22 -49.84
CA GLN A 18 -36.07 -0.28 -51.23
C GLN A 18 -34.84 -1.13 -51.58
N ALA A 19 -33.92 -1.37 -50.64
CA ALA A 19 -32.82 -2.30 -50.84
C ALA A 19 -32.88 -3.41 -49.79
N GLY A 20 -32.75 -4.66 -50.24
CA GLY A 20 -32.93 -5.86 -49.43
C GLY A 20 -32.11 -5.85 -48.14
N ALA A 21 -32.66 -6.52 -47.13
CA ALA A 21 -32.06 -6.75 -45.82
C ALA A 21 -30.58 -7.12 -45.93
N SER A 22 -29.72 -6.32 -45.31
CA SER A 22 -28.37 -6.71 -44.91
C SER A 22 -28.06 -6.07 -43.57
N ALA A 23 -27.41 -6.86 -42.72
CA ALA A 23 -27.31 -6.73 -41.28
C ALA A 23 -26.76 -5.38 -40.79
N ILE A 24 -27.35 -4.92 -39.68
CA ILE A 24 -26.86 -3.82 -38.83
C ILE A 24 -25.59 -4.34 -38.14
N ALA A 25 -24.42 -3.81 -38.52
CA ALA A 25 -23.15 -4.08 -37.85
C ALA A 25 -22.37 -2.79 -37.61
N GLN A 26 -22.19 -2.47 -36.32
CA GLN A 26 -21.22 -1.54 -35.71
C GLN A 26 -21.11 -0.10 -36.27
N ASP A 27 -21.71 0.83 -35.53
CA ASP A 27 -21.56 2.28 -35.65
C ASP A 27 -20.12 2.71 -35.35
N THR A 28 -19.32 2.95 -36.40
CA THR A 28 -18.16 3.85 -36.32
C THR A 28 -18.38 4.99 -37.28
N LEU A 29 -17.88 6.19 -36.96
CA LEU A 29 -18.02 7.36 -37.84
C LEU A 29 -17.45 7.08 -39.24
N ASP A 30 -16.45 6.20 -39.32
CA ASP A 30 -15.83 5.74 -40.56
C ASP A 30 -16.75 4.82 -41.38
N SER A 31 -17.49 3.90 -40.75
CA SER A 31 -18.47 3.06 -41.48
C SER A 31 -19.59 3.92 -42.09
N LEU A 32 -20.03 4.94 -41.35
CA LEU A 32 -21.06 5.88 -41.79
C LEU A 32 -20.56 6.81 -42.91
N MET A 33 -19.30 7.26 -42.84
CA MET A 33 -18.66 8.01 -43.94
C MET A 33 -18.51 7.14 -45.19
N GLN A 34 -18.14 5.87 -45.04
CA GLN A 34 -18.00 4.94 -46.16
C GLN A 34 -19.36 4.63 -46.79
N GLU A 35 -20.41 4.44 -45.99
CA GLU A 35 -21.78 4.26 -46.47
C GLU A 35 -22.26 5.50 -47.25
N VAL A 36 -22.11 6.71 -46.69
CA VAL A 36 -22.44 7.96 -47.38
C VAL A 36 -21.65 8.12 -48.68
N ALA A 37 -20.37 7.73 -48.71
CA ALA A 37 -19.56 7.76 -49.92
C ALA A 37 -20.07 6.77 -50.98
N THR A 38 -20.44 5.54 -50.59
CA THR A 38 -21.00 4.53 -51.50
C THR A 38 -22.37 4.95 -52.05
N VAL A 39 -23.24 5.52 -51.20
CA VAL A 39 -24.55 6.05 -51.61
C VAL A 39 -24.35 7.19 -52.61
N ARG A 40 -23.46 8.15 -52.33
CA ARG A 40 -23.14 9.24 -53.28
C ARG A 40 -22.61 8.73 -54.61
N ALA A 41 -21.71 7.74 -54.59
CA ALA A 41 -21.17 7.14 -55.82
C ALA A 41 -22.29 6.46 -56.64
N SER A 42 -23.19 5.73 -55.97
CA SER A 42 -24.34 5.07 -56.61
C SER A 42 -25.34 6.07 -57.18
N GLU A 43 -25.67 7.14 -56.45
CA GLU A 43 -26.56 8.21 -56.92
C GLU A 43 -25.96 8.95 -58.11
N GLN A 44 -24.65 9.21 -58.09
CA GLN A 44 -23.94 9.87 -59.17
C GLN A 44 -23.92 9.00 -60.44
N GLN A 45 -23.74 7.69 -60.31
CA GLN A 45 -23.82 6.76 -61.44
C GLN A 45 -25.23 6.71 -62.04
N VAL A 46 -26.25 6.58 -61.18
CA VAL A 46 -27.66 6.63 -61.61
C VAL A 46 -28.02 7.97 -62.27
N PHE A 47 -27.45 9.09 -61.80
CA PHE A 47 -27.62 10.40 -62.42
C PHE A 47 -26.97 10.46 -63.80
N GLN A 48 -25.73 9.96 -63.95
CA GLN A 48 -25.04 9.89 -65.25
C GLN A 48 -25.81 9.03 -66.24
N ASP A 49 -26.32 7.86 -65.82
CA ASP A 49 -27.12 6.98 -66.67
C ASP A 49 -28.44 7.64 -67.10
N ARG A 50 -29.10 8.37 -66.21
CA ARG A 50 -30.31 9.15 -66.54
C ARG A 50 -29.98 10.27 -67.53
N ALA A 51 -28.89 11.01 -67.32
CA ALA A 51 -28.46 12.08 -68.21
C ALA A 51 -28.09 11.56 -69.62
N ALA A 52 -27.40 10.42 -69.69
CA ALA A 52 -27.08 9.77 -70.97
C ALA A 52 -28.34 9.31 -71.72
N LYS A 53 -29.29 8.67 -71.03
CA LYS A 53 -30.59 8.27 -71.61
C LYS A 53 -31.40 9.47 -72.09
N PHE A 54 -31.41 10.55 -71.32
CA PHE A 54 -32.09 11.79 -71.68
C PHE A 54 -31.48 12.43 -72.94
N ASN A 55 -30.16 12.54 -73.01
CA ASN A 55 -29.46 13.14 -74.16
C ASN A 55 -29.56 12.31 -75.44
N ALA A 56 -29.75 10.99 -75.34
CA ALA A 56 -29.88 10.08 -76.49
C ALA A 56 -31.31 9.97 -77.05
N ALA A 57 -32.33 10.45 -76.33
CA ALA A 57 -33.73 10.35 -76.71
C ALA A 57 -34.16 11.44 -77.72
N ALA A 58 -35.19 11.15 -78.53
CA ALA A 58 -35.72 12.13 -79.49
C ALA A 58 -36.39 13.33 -78.77
N PRO A 59 -36.49 14.53 -79.38
CA PRO A 59 -37.03 15.72 -78.71
C PRO A 59 -38.43 15.56 -78.09
N ALA A 60 -39.30 14.77 -78.73
CA ALA A 60 -40.64 14.46 -78.20
C ALA A 60 -40.58 13.56 -76.94
N GLU A 61 -39.61 12.66 -76.88
CA GLU A 61 -39.39 11.72 -75.77
C GLU A 61 -38.72 12.41 -74.58
N GLN A 62 -37.78 13.34 -74.84
CA GLN A 62 -37.19 14.23 -73.82
C GLN A 62 -38.27 15.05 -73.11
N GLN A 63 -39.22 15.63 -73.87
CA GLN A 63 -40.31 16.39 -73.26
C GLN A 63 -41.20 15.50 -72.36
N SER A 64 -41.46 14.26 -72.78
CA SER A 64 -42.20 13.29 -71.96
C SER A 64 -41.45 12.93 -70.68
N MET A 65 -40.14 12.67 -70.76
CA MET A 65 -39.29 12.36 -69.60
C MET A 65 -39.20 13.54 -68.61
N LEU A 66 -39.14 14.79 -69.10
CA LEU A 66 -39.19 15.98 -68.25
C LEU A 66 -40.52 16.11 -67.53
N ASN A 67 -41.63 15.92 -68.26
CA ASN A 67 -42.97 15.99 -67.68
C ASN A 67 -43.16 14.89 -66.61
N GLU A 68 -42.68 13.67 -66.86
CA GLU A 68 -42.72 12.55 -65.91
C GLU A 68 -41.85 12.85 -64.66
N ALA A 69 -40.63 13.36 -64.85
CA ALA A 69 -39.75 13.72 -63.75
C ALA A 69 -40.30 14.88 -62.90
N GLN A 70 -40.93 15.88 -63.53
CA GLN A 70 -41.62 16.97 -62.84
C GLN A 70 -42.82 16.46 -62.05
N ALA A 71 -43.68 15.64 -62.66
CA ALA A 71 -44.80 15.01 -61.98
C ALA A 71 -44.33 14.13 -60.80
N ARG A 72 -43.24 13.37 -60.99
CA ARG A 72 -42.65 12.56 -59.92
C ARG A 72 -42.06 13.42 -58.80
N ARG A 73 -41.41 14.54 -59.11
CA ARG A 73 -40.93 15.49 -58.10
C ARG A 73 -42.09 16.10 -57.32
N GLU A 74 -43.17 16.49 -57.98
CA GLU A 74 -44.36 17.06 -57.34
C GLU A 74 -45.05 16.05 -56.43
N THR A 75 -45.23 14.80 -56.88
CA THR A 75 -45.79 13.73 -56.03
C THR A 75 -44.92 13.45 -54.81
N LEU A 76 -43.58 13.40 -54.97
CA LEU A 76 -42.64 13.20 -53.86
C LEU A 76 -42.59 14.40 -52.91
N ALA A 77 -42.66 15.63 -53.43
CA ALA A 77 -42.74 16.84 -52.62
C ALA A 77 -44.03 16.84 -51.79
N ALA A 78 -45.17 16.55 -52.41
CA ALA A 78 -46.46 16.43 -51.71
C ALA A 78 -46.45 15.31 -50.66
N ALA A 79 -45.80 14.17 -50.94
CA ALA A 79 -45.65 13.08 -49.98
C ALA A 79 -44.73 13.48 -48.81
N SER A 80 -43.63 14.18 -49.09
CA SER A 80 -42.71 14.73 -48.07
C SER A 80 -43.42 15.73 -47.16
N ASP A 81 -44.18 16.66 -47.74
CA ASP A 81 -44.96 17.65 -46.99
C ASP A 81 -46.02 16.97 -46.12
N ALA A 82 -46.72 15.97 -46.66
CA ALA A 82 -47.69 15.18 -45.89
C ALA A 82 -47.04 14.39 -44.75
N LEU A 83 -45.86 13.81 -44.97
CA LEU A 83 -45.13 13.06 -43.95
C LEU A 83 -44.57 13.99 -42.86
N SER A 84 -44.06 15.16 -43.26
CA SER A 84 -43.60 16.21 -42.36
C SER A 84 -44.75 16.72 -41.48
N ALA A 85 -45.91 16.99 -42.07
CA ALA A 85 -47.12 17.36 -41.32
C ALA A 85 -47.56 16.27 -40.34
N LYS A 86 -47.53 14.99 -40.74
CA LYS A 86 -47.81 13.85 -39.84
C LYS A 86 -46.79 13.77 -38.70
N PHE A 87 -45.51 13.96 -38.99
CA PHE A 87 -44.46 13.94 -37.98
C PHE A 87 -44.67 15.05 -36.94
N SER A 88 -44.89 16.29 -37.38
CA SER A 88 -45.18 17.41 -36.48
C SER A 88 -46.45 17.18 -35.66
N ALA A 89 -47.51 16.62 -36.28
CA ALA A 89 -48.74 16.27 -35.56
C ALA A 89 -48.50 15.17 -34.50
N ASN A 90 -47.69 14.16 -34.82
CA ASN A 90 -47.31 13.11 -33.88
C ASN A 90 -46.46 13.67 -32.74
N GLU A 91 -45.50 14.55 -33.02
CA GLU A 91 -44.67 15.20 -32.00
C GLU A 91 -45.53 15.99 -31.00
N LEU A 92 -46.48 16.79 -31.50
CA LEU A 92 -47.45 17.50 -30.66
C LEU A 92 -48.29 16.54 -29.82
N LYS A 93 -48.77 15.44 -30.42
CA LYS A 93 -49.59 14.45 -29.72
C LYS A 93 -48.80 13.70 -28.64
N ILE A 94 -47.54 13.36 -28.90
CA ILE A 94 -46.64 12.73 -27.92
C ILE A 94 -46.43 13.68 -26.75
N ASN A 95 -46.13 14.95 -27.01
CA ASN A 95 -45.92 15.95 -25.96
C ASN A 95 -47.17 16.16 -25.10
N GLU A 96 -48.35 16.22 -25.72
CA GLU A 96 -49.61 16.34 -25.00
C GLU A 96 -49.93 15.09 -24.16
N LEU A 97 -49.72 13.89 -24.71
CA LEU A 97 -49.90 12.64 -23.96
C LEU A 97 -48.91 12.53 -22.79
N ASP A 98 -47.65 12.93 -22.96
CA ASP A 98 -46.65 12.94 -21.88
C ASP A 98 -47.05 13.93 -20.77
N LYS A 99 -47.56 15.10 -21.15
CA LYS A 99 -48.10 16.07 -20.19
C LYS A 99 -49.27 15.50 -19.40
N GLN A 100 -50.24 14.89 -20.07
CA GLN A 100 -51.40 14.26 -19.41
C GLN A 100 -50.98 13.12 -18.48
N LEU A 101 -50.01 12.30 -18.92
CA LEU A 101 -49.45 11.23 -18.12
C LEU A 101 -48.82 11.77 -16.83
N ARG A 102 -48.01 12.83 -16.92
CA ARG A 102 -47.38 13.50 -15.77
C ARG A 102 -48.40 14.13 -14.83
N GLU A 103 -49.41 14.81 -15.36
CA GLU A 103 -50.49 15.41 -14.56
C GLU A 103 -51.27 14.33 -13.79
N LYS A 104 -51.59 13.20 -14.45
CA LYS A 104 -52.23 12.06 -13.79
C LYS A 104 -51.33 11.41 -12.74
N ALA A 105 -50.05 11.22 -13.02
CA ALA A 105 -49.09 10.67 -12.07
C ALA A 105 -48.95 11.58 -10.83
N SER A 106 -48.91 12.90 -11.04
CA SER A 106 -48.89 13.90 -9.97
C SER A 106 -50.19 13.90 -9.15
N ALA A 107 -51.35 13.84 -9.81
CA ALA A 107 -52.66 13.78 -9.14
C ALA A 107 -52.83 12.52 -8.27
N LEU A 108 -52.16 11.43 -8.63
CA LEU A 108 -52.13 10.18 -7.85
C LEU A 108 -51.00 10.15 -6.80
N GLY A 109 -50.23 11.23 -6.64
CA GLY A 109 -49.10 11.32 -5.70
C GLY A 109 -47.86 10.50 -6.11
N LEU A 110 -47.86 9.89 -7.29
CA LEU A 110 -46.79 9.00 -7.75
C LEU A 110 -45.52 9.75 -8.12
N SER A 111 -45.62 11.03 -8.52
CA SER A 111 -44.45 11.84 -8.85
C SER A 111 -43.48 12.00 -7.70
N GLU A 112 -43.98 12.10 -6.46
CA GLU A 112 -43.15 12.19 -5.26
C GLU A 112 -42.49 10.84 -4.95
N VAL A 113 -43.24 9.75 -5.08
CA VAL A 113 -42.73 8.38 -4.90
C VAL A 113 -41.62 8.06 -5.91
N PHE A 114 -41.80 8.44 -7.18
CA PHE A 114 -40.77 8.23 -8.21
C PHE A 114 -39.56 9.14 -8.00
N GLY A 115 -39.76 10.38 -7.54
CA GLY A 115 -38.67 11.26 -7.15
C GLY A 115 -37.82 10.65 -6.03
N LEU A 116 -38.47 10.15 -4.98
CA LEU A 116 -37.81 9.44 -3.88
C LEU A 116 -37.11 8.16 -4.36
N ALA A 117 -37.76 7.35 -5.21
CA ALA A 117 -37.17 6.13 -5.76
C ALA A 117 -35.89 6.44 -6.56
N ARG A 118 -35.89 7.48 -7.38
CA ARG A 118 -34.71 7.92 -8.14
C ARG A 118 -33.58 8.40 -7.23
N GLN A 119 -33.91 9.17 -6.19
CA GLN A 119 -32.92 9.61 -5.21
C GLN A 119 -32.29 8.40 -4.48
N VAL A 120 -33.11 7.50 -3.96
CA VAL A 120 -32.66 6.28 -3.29
C VAL A 120 -31.82 5.42 -4.23
N ALA A 121 -32.20 5.30 -5.50
CA ALA A 121 -31.42 4.58 -6.49
C ALA A 121 -30.05 5.21 -6.74
N GLY A 122 -29.97 6.55 -6.84
CA GLY A 122 -28.69 7.26 -6.99
C GLY A 122 -27.77 7.09 -5.78
N ASP A 123 -28.31 7.21 -4.57
CA ASP A 123 -27.58 6.98 -3.33
C ASP A 123 -27.08 5.52 -3.26
N THR A 124 -27.95 4.57 -3.60
CA THR A 124 -27.64 3.14 -3.61
C THR A 124 -26.59 2.80 -4.65
N ALA A 125 -26.65 3.39 -5.85
CA ALA A 125 -25.64 3.17 -6.88
C ALA A 125 -24.24 3.56 -6.40
N THR A 126 -24.13 4.66 -5.65
CA THR A 126 -22.86 5.11 -5.05
C THR A 126 -22.38 4.11 -3.99
N VAL A 127 -23.28 3.54 -3.20
CA VAL A 127 -22.94 2.48 -2.22
C VAL A 127 -22.47 1.22 -2.92
N LEU A 128 -23.16 0.78 -3.98
CA LEU A 128 -22.84 -0.44 -4.73
C LEU A 128 -21.52 -0.35 -5.49
N GLU A 129 -21.21 0.82 -6.07
CA GLU A 129 -19.91 1.09 -6.71
C GLU A 129 -18.75 0.84 -5.73
N GLN A 130 -18.91 1.30 -4.48
CA GLN A 130 -17.93 1.14 -3.42
C GLN A 130 -18.02 -0.20 -2.69
N SER A 131 -19.00 -1.05 -3.02
CA SER A 131 -19.23 -2.30 -2.32
C SER A 131 -18.54 -3.45 -3.04
N LEU A 132 -17.62 -4.11 -2.33
CA LEU A 132 -16.98 -5.33 -2.82
C LEU A 132 -17.98 -6.49 -3.02
N ILE A 133 -19.22 -6.39 -2.49
CA ILE A 133 -20.30 -7.37 -2.69
C ILE A 133 -20.67 -7.48 -4.17
N SER A 134 -20.52 -6.40 -4.94
CA SER A 134 -20.77 -6.39 -6.39
C SER A 134 -19.95 -7.45 -7.14
N THR A 135 -18.77 -7.81 -6.64
CA THR A 135 -17.92 -8.87 -7.22
C THR A 135 -18.50 -10.29 -7.12
N GLN A 136 -19.51 -10.50 -6.26
CA GLN A 136 -20.24 -11.76 -6.13
C GLN A 136 -21.41 -11.85 -7.12
N PHE A 137 -21.91 -10.72 -7.61
CA PHE A 137 -23.10 -10.62 -8.44
C PHE A 137 -22.82 -9.82 -9.73
N PRO A 138 -21.96 -10.36 -10.63
CA PRO A 138 -21.67 -9.70 -11.90
C PRO A 138 -22.92 -9.60 -12.77
N ALA A 139 -22.97 -8.62 -13.68
CA ALA A 139 -24.02 -8.52 -14.68
C ALA A 139 -24.17 -9.81 -15.50
N VAL A 140 -25.42 -10.11 -15.84
CA VAL A 140 -25.75 -11.11 -16.87
C VAL A 140 -25.40 -10.49 -18.23
N GLU A 141 -24.90 -11.30 -19.16
CA GLU A 141 -24.53 -10.85 -20.51
C GLU A 141 -25.67 -10.06 -21.18
N GLY A 142 -25.35 -8.86 -21.65
CA GLY A 142 -26.33 -7.94 -22.25
C GLY A 142 -27.12 -7.07 -21.28
N GLN A 143 -26.86 -7.15 -19.96
CA GLN A 143 -27.43 -6.25 -18.95
C GLN A 143 -26.37 -5.33 -18.36
N LEU A 144 -26.82 -4.17 -17.88
CA LEU A 144 -26.00 -3.29 -17.06
C LEU A 144 -25.73 -3.92 -15.69
N ASP A 145 -24.54 -3.66 -15.15
CA ASP A 145 -24.19 -3.93 -13.77
C ASP A 145 -25.15 -3.23 -12.80
N ARG A 146 -25.16 -3.71 -11.55
CA ARG A 146 -26.17 -3.33 -10.54
C ARG A 146 -26.16 -1.82 -10.27
N ASP A 147 -24.97 -1.25 -10.12
CA ASP A 147 -24.75 0.18 -9.89
C ASP A 147 -25.04 1.01 -11.14
N ASP A 148 -24.58 0.58 -12.31
CA ASP A 148 -24.86 1.27 -13.59
C ASP A 148 -26.36 1.31 -13.90
N TRP A 149 -27.08 0.21 -13.67
CA TRP A 149 -28.52 0.17 -13.84
C TRP A 149 -29.23 1.14 -12.88
N LEU A 150 -28.83 1.21 -11.61
CA LEU A 150 -29.41 2.15 -10.64
C LEU A 150 -29.10 3.62 -11.01
N ARG A 151 -27.92 3.93 -11.56
CA ARG A 151 -27.61 5.28 -12.09
C ARG A 151 -28.48 5.63 -13.28
N ALA A 152 -28.68 4.68 -14.20
CA ALA A 152 -29.57 4.87 -15.34
C ALA A 152 -31.03 5.10 -14.88
N PHE A 153 -31.48 4.34 -13.89
CA PHE A 153 -32.81 4.51 -13.29
C PHE A 153 -32.96 5.88 -12.60
N ALA A 154 -31.96 6.32 -11.82
CA ALA A 154 -31.97 7.59 -11.11
C ALA A 154 -32.04 8.81 -12.04
N THR A 155 -31.43 8.72 -13.22
CA THR A 155 -31.36 9.81 -14.22
C THR A 155 -32.46 9.75 -15.27
N SER A 156 -33.24 8.67 -15.32
CA SER A 156 -34.29 8.47 -16.31
C SER A 156 -35.41 9.51 -16.18
N ALA A 157 -35.80 10.11 -17.30
CA ALA A 157 -36.96 10.99 -17.38
C ALA A 157 -38.29 10.21 -17.48
N GLU A 158 -38.23 8.92 -17.79
CA GLU A 158 -39.39 8.06 -17.99
C GLU A 158 -40.03 7.65 -16.66
N ILE A 159 -41.33 7.41 -16.68
CA ILE A 159 -42.04 6.92 -15.49
C ILE A 159 -41.56 5.49 -15.19
N PRO A 160 -41.07 5.22 -13.96
CA PRO A 160 -40.69 3.87 -13.54
C PRO A 160 -41.79 2.85 -13.77
N THR A 161 -41.43 1.72 -14.38
CA THR A 161 -42.32 0.57 -14.47
C THR A 161 -42.34 -0.21 -13.15
N THR A 162 -43.34 -1.07 -12.95
CA THR A 162 -43.38 -1.97 -11.79
C THR A 162 -42.15 -2.86 -11.73
N SER A 163 -41.67 -3.36 -12.87
CA SER A 163 -40.43 -4.16 -12.95
C SER A 163 -39.19 -3.37 -12.54
N ASP A 164 -39.12 -2.07 -12.83
CA ASP A 164 -37.99 -1.25 -12.40
C ASP A 164 -37.98 -1.07 -10.89
N LEU A 165 -39.15 -0.77 -10.31
CA LEU A 165 -39.29 -0.67 -8.86
C LEU A 165 -38.96 -2.01 -8.19
N GLU A 166 -39.39 -3.12 -8.80
CA GLU A 166 -39.10 -4.46 -8.33
C GLU A 166 -37.61 -4.78 -8.29
N ARG A 167 -36.92 -4.48 -9.39
CA ARG A 167 -35.46 -4.64 -9.45
C ARG A 167 -34.75 -3.74 -8.45
N MET A 168 -35.20 -2.50 -8.26
CA MET A 168 -34.60 -1.56 -7.30
C MET A 168 -34.66 -2.09 -5.85
N TRP A 169 -35.85 -2.46 -5.37
CA TRP A 169 -35.97 -2.97 -3.99
C TRP A 169 -35.27 -4.31 -3.82
N PHE A 170 -35.25 -5.14 -4.86
CA PHE A 170 -34.55 -6.41 -4.84
C PHE A 170 -33.03 -6.23 -4.75
N GLU A 171 -32.44 -5.30 -5.50
CA GLU A 171 -30.99 -5.03 -5.42
C GLU A 171 -30.58 -4.42 -4.07
N LEU A 172 -31.43 -3.57 -3.50
CA LEU A 172 -31.31 -3.07 -2.13
C LEU A 172 -31.33 -4.21 -1.10
N GLN A 173 -32.33 -5.09 -1.20
CA GLN A 173 -32.46 -6.22 -0.28
C GLN A 173 -31.30 -7.21 -0.43
N ARG A 174 -30.87 -7.49 -1.67
CA ARG A 174 -29.71 -8.32 -1.95
C ARG A 174 -28.47 -7.76 -1.27
N GLU A 175 -28.23 -6.46 -1.38
CA GLU A 175 -27.09 -5.81 -0.74
C GLU A 175 -27.15 -5.93 0.79
N MET A 176 -28.33 -5.67 1.39
CA MET A 176 -28.53 -5.80 2.83
C MET A 176 -28.31 -7.24 3.33
N VAL A 177 -28.88 -8.22 2.63
CA VAL A 177 -28.77 -9.64 2.99
C VAL A 177 -27.33 -10.13 2.81
N ALA A 178 -26.70 -9.82 1.68
CA ALA A 178 -25.32 -10.20 1.41
C ALA A 178 -24.34 -9.52 2.38
N GLY A 179 -24.62 -8.29 2.81
CA GLY A 179 -23.83 -7.55 3.79
C GLY A 179 -23.77 -8.20 5.17
N GLY A 180 -24.79 -8.97 5.54
CA GLY A 180 -24.82 -9.76 6.78
C GLY A 180 -24.19 -11.14 6.69
N GLN A 181 -23.68 -11.55 5.52
CA GLN A 181 -23.20 -12.91 5.27
C GLN A 181 -21.69 -12.98 5.10
N VAL A 182 -21.15 -14.14 5.51
CA VAL A 182 -19.85 -14.62 5.04
C VAL A 182 -20.10 -15.54 3.85
N ALA A 183 -19.56 -15.20 2.68
CA ALA A 183 -19.82 -15.92 1.45
C ALA A 183 -18.51 -16.42 0.83
N LYS A 184 -18.47 -17.70 0.44
CA LYS A 184 -17.42 -18.29 -0.40
C LYS A 184 -17.93 -18.36 -1.84
N TYR A 185 -17.19 -17.82 -2.80
CA TYR A 185 -17.56 -17.84 -4.22
C TYR A 185 -16.32 -17.75 -5.12
N GLN A 186 -16.48 -18.15 -6.38
CA GLN A 186 -15.44 -18.05 -7.39
C GLN A 186 -15.53 -16.69 -8.09
N THR A 187 -14.40 -15.99 -8.20
CA THR A 187 -14.30 -14.75 -8.99
C THR A 187 -12.88 -14.53 -9.48
N LYS A 188 -12.69 -13.54 -10.36
CA LYS A 188 -11.37 -13.17 -10.86
C LYS A 188 -10.68 -12.24 -9.88
N ILE A 189 -9.45 -12.59 -9.51
CA ILE A 189 -8.55 -11.73 -8.73
C ILE A 189 -7.38 -11.28 -9.60
N VAL A 190 -6.86 -10.08 -9.34
CA VAL A 190 -5.69 -9.52 -10.01
C VAL A 190 -4.48 -9.69 -9.10
N GLU A 191 -3.49 -10.46 -9.55
CA GLU A 191 -2.21 -10.63 -8.86
C GLU A 191 -1.34 -9.37 -9.02
N PRO A 192 -0.30 -9.14 -8.17
CA PRO A 192 0.55 -7.96 -8.26
C PRO A 192 1.28 -7.79 -9.60
N GLY A 193 1.41 -8.87 -10.38
CA GLY A 193 1.93 -8.86 -11.75
C GLY A 193 0.91 -8.46 -12.83
N GLY A 194 -0.31 -8.07 -12.45
CA GLY A 194 -1.38 -7.65 -13.36
C GLY A 194 -2.15 -8.79 -14.04
N GLN A 195 -1.80 -10.05 -13.74
CA GLN A 195 -2.50 -11.22 -14.28
C GLN A 195 -3.82 -11.47 -13.52
N SER A 196 -4.90 -11.68 -14.26
CA SER A 196 -6.20 -12.09 -13.69
C SER A 196 -6.27 -13.61 -13.59
N VAL A 197 -6.58 -14.12 -12.40
CA VAL A 197 -6.69 -15.55 -12.11
C VAL A 197 -8.03 -15.82 -11.44
N ASP A 198 -8.71 -16.89 -11.83
CA ASP A 198 -9.91 -17.36 -11.13
C ASP A 198 -9.51 -17.97 -9.78
N ALA A 199 -10.09 -17.46 -8.70
CA ALA A 199 -9.77 -17.88 -7.34
C ALA A 199 -11.03 -17.97 -6.47
N GLU A 200 -10.96 -18.85 -5.47
CA GLU A 200 -11.98 -18.90 -4.42
C GLU A 200 -11.73 -17.77 -3.44
N VAL A 201 -12.74 -16.91 -3.31
CA VAL A 201 -12.71 -15.77 -2.41
C VAL A 201 -13.74 -15.95 -1.32
N ILE A 202 -13.38 -15.47 -0.14
CA ILE A 202 -14.19 -15.48 1.06
C ILE A 202 -14.42 -14.04 1.46
N ARG A 203 -15.66 -13.62 1.33
CA ARG A 203 -16.13 -12.29 1.66
C ARG A 203 -16.76 -12.29 3.04
N ILE A 204 -16.39 -11.33 3.87
CA ILE A 204 -16.96 -11.09 5.20
C ILE A 204 -17.72 -9.77 5.14
N GLY A 205 -19.03 -9.84 4.89
CA GLY A 205 -19.88 -8.67 4.70
C GLY A 205 -19.31 -7.73 3.62
N PRO A 206 -19.42 -6.41 3.79
CA PRO A 206 -18.78 -5.41 2.93
C PRO A 206 -17.37 -5.02 3.39
N PHE A 207 -16.80 -5.68 4.39
CA PHE A 207 -15.65 -5.17 5.15
C PHE A 207 -14.32 -5.75 4.72
N SER A 208 -14.27 -7.06 4.42
CA SER A 208 -13.02 -7.75 4.17
C SER A 208 -13.21 -8.93 3.24
N VAL A 209 -12.18 -9.23 2.48
CA VAL A 209 -12.19 -10.29 1.48
C VAL A 209 -10.82 -10.96 1.42
N THR A 210 -10.82 -12.29 1.35
CA THR A 210 -9.62 -13.11 1.46
C THR A 210 -9.65 -14.25 0.45
N THR A 211 -8.49 -14.79 0.09
CA THR A 211 -8.33 -16.02 -0.70
C THR A 211 -7.24 -16.87 -0.06
N GLY A 212 -7.60 -18.06 0.43
CA GLY A 212 -6.70 -18.85 1.27
C GLY A 212 -6.25 -18.07 2.51
N ASP A 213 -4.94 -17.80 2.63
CA ASP A 213 -4.33 -17.01 3.71
C ASP A 213 -4.09 -15.53 3.33
N ARG A 214 -4.45 -15.12 2.11
CA ARG A 214 -4.15 -13.78 1.57
C ARG A 214 -5.35 -12.86 1.67
N PHE A 215 -5.10 -11.60 2.03
CA PHE A 215 -6.07 -10.52 1.97
C PHE A 215 -6.08 -9.88 0.58
N LEU A 216 -7.27 -9.44 0.17
CA LEU A 216 -7.53 -8.78 -1.10
C LEU A 216 -8.05 -7.36 -0.87
N GLN A 217 -7.76 -6.47 -1.82
CA GLN A 217 -8.24 -5.10 -1.90
C GLN A 217 -9.29 -4.99 -2.99
N TYR A 218 -10.43 -4.38 -2.69
CA TYR A 218 -11.38 -4.00 -3.73
C TYR A 218 -11.02 -2.61 -4.28
N LEU A 219 -10.95 -2.49 -5.61
CA LEU A 219 -10.76 -1.22 -6.31
C LEU A 219 -12.08 -0.82 -7.00
N PRO A 220 -12.84 0.15 -6.47
CA PRO A 220 -14.12 0.55 -7.04
C PRO A 220 -14.06 0.96 -8.51
N SER A 221 -12.99 1.65 -8.92
CA SER A 221 -12.81 2.14 -10.29
C SER A 221 -12.63 1.03 -11.34
N LEU A 222 -12.15 -0.14 -10.93
CA LEU A 222 -11.94 -1.30 -11.80
C LEU A 222 -12.94 -2.42 -11.51
N GLN A 223 -13.79 -2.25 -10.49
CA GLN A 223 -14.67 -3.27 -9.93
C GLN A 223 -13.96 -4.63 -9.71
N SER A 224 -12.67 -4.60 -9.37
CA SER A 224 -11.80 -5.77 -9.30
C SER A 224 -11.28 -6.02 -7.89
N LEU A 225 -11.02 -7.29 -7.57
CA LEU A 225 -10.30 -7.71 -6.38
C LEU A 225 -8.82 -7.88 -6.69
N ASN A 226 -7.97 -7.14 -6.00
CA ASN A 226 -6.53 -7.16 -6.20
C ASN A 226 -5.84 -7.76 -4.98
N VAL A 227 -4.89 -8.66 -5.20
CA VAL A 227 -4.05 -9.17 -4.13
C VAL A 227 -3.15 -8.05 -3.65
N TYR A 228 -3.13 -7.78 -2.34
CA TYR A 228 -2.19 -6.78 -1.82
C TYR A 228 -0.74 -7.17 -2.17
N PRO A 229 0.09 -6.23 -2.69
CA PRO A 229 1.48 -6.52 -3.06
C PRO A 229 2.33 -7.06 -1.92
N ARG A 230 2.01 -6.66 -0.70
CA ARG A 230 2.52 -7.25 0.54
C ARG A 230 1.34 -7.83 1.31
N GLN A 231 1.59 -8.77 2.20
CA GLN A 231 0.55 -9.36 3.03
C GLN A 231 0.84 -9.02 4.50
N PRO A 232 -0.19 -8.93 5.35
CA PRO A 232 0.01 -8.69 6.77
C PRO A 232 0.80 -9.85 7.42
N PRO A 233 1.35 -9.66 8.65
CA PRO A 233 2.06 -10.71 9.37
C PRO A 233 1.25 -12.00 9.53
N SER A 234 1.95 -13.12 9.78
CA SER A 234 1.37 -14.44 10.00
C SER A 234 0.22 -14.46 11.00
N ASP A 235 0.35 -13.64 12.04
CA ASP A 235 -0.54 -13.52 13.19
C ASP A 235 -1.91 -12.93 12.80
N ILE A 236 -1.97 -12.22 11.67
CA ILE A 236 -3.21 -11.75 11.05
C ILE A 236 -3.68 -12.72 9.96
N ARG A 237 -2.76 -13.24 9.14
CA ARG A 237 -3.08 -14.21 8.07
C ARG A 237 -3.65 -15.53 8.57
N GLN A 238 -3.31 -15.94 9.79
CA GLN A 238 -3.89 -17.14 10.39
C GLN A 238 -5.43 -17.07 10.48
N TYR A 239 -6.02 -15.88 10.63
CA TYR A 239 -7.48 -15.72 10.66
C TYR A 239 -8.10 -15.93 9.26
N ALA A 240 -7.41 -15.48 8.20
CA ALA A 240 -7.81 -15.76 6.82
C ALA A 240 -7.73 -17.26 6.51
N SER A 241 -6.64 -17.91 6.91
CA SER A 241 -6.49 -19.37 6.76
C SER A 241 -7.54 -20.16 7.57
N ALA A 242 -7.85 -19.72 8.79
CA ALA A 242 -8.87 -20.32 9.64
C ALA A 242 -10.27 -20.22 9.00
N ILE A 243 -10.66 -19.06 8.47
CA ILE A 243 -11.96 -18.91 7.80
C ILE A 243 -12.01 -19.66 6.46
N SER A 244 -10.87 -19.80 5.78
CA SER A 244 -10.76 -20.59 4.56
C SER A 244 -10.98 -22.08 4.78
N SER A 245 -10.37 -22.62 5.83
CA SER A 245 -10.50 -24.04 6.19
C SER A 245 -11.82 -24.39 6.91
N ALA A 246 -12.51 -23.41 7.52
CA ALA A 246 -13.75 -23.67 8.24
C ALA A 246 -14.94 -23.95 7.32
N SER A 247 -15.73 -24.96 7.68
CA SER A 247 -17.01 -25.32 7.04
C SER A 247 -18.22 -24.84 7.84
N ASP A 248 -18.13 -24.86 9.18
CA ASP A 248 -19.20 -24.49 10.10
C ASP A 248 -18.62 -23.93 11.42
N GLY A 249 -19.51 -23.41 12.28
CA GLY A 249 -19.15 -22.89 13.60
C GLY A 249 -18.69 -21.43 13.61
N TYR A 250 -18.16 -21.00 14.76
CA TYR A 250 -17.68 -19.65 15.00
C TYR A 250 -16.18 -19.57 14.80
N VAL A 251 -15.75 -18.70 13.89
CA VAL A 251 -14.33 -18.45 13.59
C VAL A 251 -14.04 -16.97 13.79
N GLN A 252 -12.88 -16.66 14.36
CA GLN A 252 -12.41 -15.28 14.45
C GLN A 252 -11.95 -14.80 13.08
N ALA A 253 -12.44 -13.63 12.68
CA ALA A 253 -12.10 -13.02 11.40
C ALA A 253 -11.71 -11.56 11.60
N ILE A 254 -10.82 -11.08 10.75
CA ILE A 254 -10.42 -9.67 10.73
C ILE A 254 -11.46 -8.91 9.91
N VAL A 255 -11.97 -7.83 10.48
CA VAL A 255 -12.95 -6.95 9.86
C VAL A 255 -12.35 -5.55 9.77
N ASP A 256 -12.21 -5.05 8.54
CA ASP A 256 -11.83 -3.66 8.28
C ASP A 256 -13.08 -2.81 8.03
N SER A 257 -13.48 -2.01 9.03
CA SER A 257 -14.63 -1.11 8.94
C SER A 257 -14.46 -0.01 7.87
N SER A 258 -13.22 0.26 7.44
CA SER A 258 -12.90 1.20 6.37
C SER A 258 -12.94 0.57 4.97
N ARG A 259 -13.40 -0.68 4.85
CA ARG A 259 -13.53 -1.41 3.58
C ARG A 259 -12.20 -1.58 2.83
N GLY A 260 -11.12 -1.82 3.58
CA GLY A 260 -9.80 -2.12 3.04
C GLY A 260 -8.81 -0.96 3.01
N VAL A 261 -9.22 0.26 3.37
CA VAL A 261 -8.31 1.43 3.43
C VAL A 261 -7.28 1.26 4.55
N LEU A 262 -7.71 0.84 5.75
CA LEU A 262 -6.82 0.62 6.88
C LEU A 262 -5.89 -0.56 6.62
N MET A 263 -6.40 -1.65 6.03
CA MET A 263 -5.56 -2.78 5.65
C MET A 263 -4.51 -2.38 4.59
N ALA A 264 -4.88 -1.58 3.58
CA ALA A 264 -3.95 -1.05 2.59
C ALA A 264 -2.83 -0.24 3.27
N LEU A 265 -3.19 0.69 4.15
CA LEU A 265 -2.22 1.49 4.91
C LEU A 265 -1.36 0.64 5.87
N TYR A 266 -1.93 -0.43 6.44
CA TYR A 266 -1.22 -1.31 7.35
C TYR A 266 -0.15 -2.14 6.63
N VAL A 267 -0.50 -2.70 5.48
CA VAL A 267 0.37 -3.54 4.65
C VAL A 267 1.53 -2.74 4.03
N GLU A 268 1.32 -1.45 3.78
CA GLU A 268 2.38 -0.54 3.35
C GLU A 268 3.41 -0.21 4.44
N ARG A 269 3.12 -0.48 5.73
CA ARG A 269 4.04 -0.16 6.81
C ARG A 269 5.36 -0.93 6.65
N PRO A 270 6.52 -0.25 6.66
CA PRO A 270 7.79 -0.93 6.55
C PRO A 270 8.07 -1.76 7.81
N THR A 271 8.58 -2.96 7.57
CA THR A 271 9.07 -3.87 8.63
C THR A 271 10.37 -3.34 9.26
N TRP A 272 10.79 -3.89 10.40
CA TRP A 272 12.05 -3.46 11.04
C TRP A 272 13.28 -3.61 10.14
N GLY A 273 13.35 -4.64 9.30
CA GLY A 273 14.44 -4.81 8.33
C GLY A 273 14.42 -3.69 7.28
N GLN A 274 13.26 -3.44 6.68
CA GLN A 274 13.09 -2.36 5.70
C GLN A 274 13.34 -0.98 6.31
N ARG A 275 12.97 -0.77 7.58
CA ARG A 275 13.28 0.46 8.31
C ARG A 275 14.78 0.71 8.43
N ILE A 276 15.57 -0.35 8.57
CA ILE A 276 17.03 -0.26 8.60
C ILE A 276 17.56 0.04 7.20
N GLU A 277 17.09 -0.69 6.18
CA GLU A 277 17.45 -0.46 4.77
C GLU A 277 17.11 0.96 4.30
N ASN A 278 15.95 1.49 4.70
CA ASN A 278 15.48 2.83 4.32
C ASN A 278 16.28 3.97 4.96
N GLY A 279 16.99 3.74 6.07
CA GLY A 279 17.86 4.77 6.67
C GLY A 279 19.29 4.74 6.15
N GLU A 280 19.48 4.12 4.98
CA GLU A 280 20.69 4.12 4.16
C GLU A 280 21.97 3.74 4.93
N ASP A 281 23.14 4.15 4.43
CA ASP A 281 24.46 3.75 4.91
C ASP A 281 24.70 4.07 6.40
N ILE A 282 24.06 5.12 6.93
CA ILE A 282 24.30 5.59 8.31
C ILE A 282 23.77 4.58 9.33
N ASN A 283 22.63 3.95 9.07
CA ASN A 283 22.10 2.89 9.93
C ASN A 283 23.09 1.72 10.06
N TYR A 284 23.73 1.34 8.96
CA TYR A 284 24.75 0.29 8.96
C TYR A 284 26.00 0.69 9.73
N VAL A 285 26.44 1.95 9.66
CA VAL A 285 27.56 2.46 10.47
C VAL A 285 27.23 2.42 11.96
N ILE A 286 26.02 2.83 12.36
CA ILE A 286 25.56 2.78 13.76
C ILE A 286 25.56 1.33 14.27
N LEU A 287 25.01 0.40 13.49
CA LEU A 287 24.99 -1.02 13.83
C LEU A 287 26.39 -1.62 13.91
N LEU A 288 27.31 -1.24 13.01
CA LEU A 288 28.70 -1.69 13.04
C LEU A 288 29.42 -1.23 14.30
N VAL A 289 29.29 0.05 14.67
CA VAL A 289 29.89 0.59 15.89
C VAL A 289 29.33 -0.11 17.13
N GLY A 290 28.02 -0.34 17.18
CA GLY A 290 27.41 -1.10 18.27
C GLY A 290 27.88 -2.54 18.36
N PHE A 291 28.01 -3.23 17.22
CA PHE A 291 28.49 -4.60 17.16
C PHE A 291 29.94 -4.72 17.63
N VAL A 292 30.84 -3.85 17.16
CA VAL A 292 32.25 -3.81 17.59
C VAL A 292 32.34 -3.53 19.09
N ALA A 293 31.59 -2.55 19.59
CA ALA A 293 31.56 -2.21 21.00
C ALA A 293 31.05 -3.39 21.86
N PHE A 294 29.99 -4.06 21.42
CA PHE A 294 29.44 -5.23 22.11
C PHE A 294 30.44 -6.40 22.15
N LEU A 295 31.18 -6.64 21.06
CA LEU A 295 32.23 -7.66 21.02
C LEU A 295 33.37 -7.32 21.99
N CYS A 296 33.83 -6.06 22.02
CA CYS A 296 34.82 -5.60 22.99
C CYS A 296 34.34 -5.77 24.44
N PHE A 297 33.05 -5.50 24.70
CA PHE A 297 32.45 -5.75 26.00
C PHE A 297 32.52 -7.24 26.39
N LEU A 298 32.10 -8.15 25.51
CA LEU A 298 32.12 -9.59 25.79
C LEU A 298 33.54 -10.09 26.08
N VAL A 299 34.52 -9.69 25.27
CA VAL A 299 35.92 -10.07 25.46
C VAL A 299 36.46 -9.56 26.80
N GLN A 300 36.19 -8.29 27.14
CA GLN A 300 36.65 -7.71 28.42
C GLN A 300 35.94 -8.34 29.61
N LEU A 301 34.64 -8.64 29.48
CA LEU A 301 33.85 -9.26 30.54
C LEU A 301 34.41 -10.63 30.90
N VAL A 302 34.63 -11.48 29.89
CA VAL A 302 35.22 -12.82 30.10
C VAL A 302 36.61 -12.70 30.73
N TYR A 303 37.46 -11.80 30.21
CA TYR A 303 38.79 -11.56 30.77
C TYR A 303 38.73 -11.14 32.26
N LEU A 304 37.91 -10.14 32.61
CA LEU A 304 37.78 -9.66 33.98
C LEU A 304 37.19 -10.71 34.93
N VAL A 305 36.23 -11.52 34.46
CA VAL A 305 35.66 -12.61 35.28
C VAL A 305 36.72 -13.68 35.55
N VAL A 306 37.48 -14.11 34.54
CA VAL A 306 38.58 -15.08 34.71
C VAL A 306 39.66 -14.54 35.65
N VAL A 307 40.07 -13.28 35.46
CA VAL A 307 41.04 -12.62 36.34
C VAL A 307 40.52 -12.52 37.78
N ARG A 308 39.26 -12.13 37.98
CA ARG A 308 38.64 -12.02 39.30
C ARG A 308 38.66 -13.36 40.03
N VAL A 309 38.27 -14.44 39.36
CA VAL A 309 38.33 -15.80 39.93
C VAL A 309 39.76 -16.19 40.27
N GLY A 310 40.72 -15.90 39.38
CA GLY A 310 42.14 -16.16 39.62
C GLY A 310 42.71 -15.39 40.82
N VAL A 311 42.38 -14.11 40.95
CA VAL A 311 42.78 -13.27 42.09
C VAL A 311 42.13 -13.77 43.39
N SER A 312 40.83 -14.09 43.38
CA SER A 312 40.14 -14.66 44.54
C SER A 312 40.72 -16.02 44.98
N ALA A 313 41.19 -16.84 44.04
CA ALA A 313 41.90 -18.08 44.36
C ALA A 313 43.30 -17.80 44.96
N GLN A 314 44.04 -16.83 44.41
CA GLN A 314 45.36 -16.43 44.91
C GLN A 314 45.31 -15.84 46.33
N LEU A 315 44.24 -15.11 46.68
CA LEU A 315 44.03 -14.58 48.03
C LEU A 315 44.03 -15.66 49.12
N LYS A 316 43.65 -16.90 48.80
CA LYS A 316 43.68 -18.02 49.76
C LYS A 316 45.10 -18.53 50.04
N HIS A 317 46.06 -18.22 49.16
CA HIS A 317 47.42 -18.75 49.19
C HIS A 317 48.46 -17.66 48.84
N LEU A 318 48.59 -16.65 49.70
CA LEU A 318 49.55 -15.54 49.54
C LEU A 318 51.03 -16.00 49.59
N ASP A 319 51.28 -17.16 50.21
CA ASP A 319 52.64 -17.67 50.39
C ASP A 319 53.28 -18.19 49.10
N LYS A 320 52.47 -18.65 48.13
CA LYS A 320 52.91 -19.23 46.86
C LYS A 320 52.32 -18.44 45.68
N PRO A 321 52.93 -17.33 45.28
CA PRO A 321 52.42 -16.51 44.20
C PRO A 321 52.60 -17.19 42.84
N THR A 322 51.59 -17.08 41.97
CA THR A 322 51.62 -17.66 40.61
C THR A 322 51.53 -16.58 39.54
N ALA A 323 52.24 -16.74 38.41
CA ALA A 323 52.27 -15.73 37.34
C ALA A 323 50.97 -15.63 36.52
N ASN A 324 50.00 -16.51 36.77
CA ASN A 324 48.79 -16.66 35.97
C ASN A 324 47.73 -15.59 36.23
N ASN A 325 47.82 -14.88 37.36
CA ASN A 325 46.89 -13.81 37.72
C ASN A 325 47.65 -12.50 38.06
N PRO A 326 47.02 -11.32 37.92
CA PRO A 326 47.66 -10.05 38.17
C PRO A 326 48.20 -9.89 39.59
N LEU A 327 47.44 -10.31 40.61
CA LEU A 327 47.89 -10.27 42.01
C LEU A 327 49.18 -11.10 42.17
N GLY A 328 49.19 -12.34 41.69
CA GLY A 328 50.37 -13.21 41.76
C GLY A 328 51.60 -12.67 41.01
N ARG A 329 51.43 -11.94 39.90
CA ARG A 329 52.53 -11.24 39.22
C ARG A 329 53.10 -10.09 40.05
N VAL A 330 52.25 -9.32 40.72
CA VAL A 330 52.68 -8.26 41.65
C VAL A 330 53.40 -8.86 42.87
N LEU A 331 52.86 -9.95 43.42
CA LEU A 331 53.48 -10.68 44.53
C LEU A 331 54.85 -11.28 44.17
N LEU A 332 55.01 -11.78 42.93
CA LEU A 332 56.29 -12.29 42.42
C LEU A 332 57.31 -11.17 42.19
N ALA A 333 56.87 -9.99 41.73
CA ALA A 333 57.74 -8.83 41.59
C ALA A 333 58.31 -8.37 42.95
N PHE A 334 57.56 -8.59 44.03
CA PHE A 334 58.02 -8.31 45.40
C PHE A 334 58.91 -9.43 45.99
N LYS A 335 58.54 -10.71 45.82
CA LYS A 335 59.30 -11.87 46.37
C LYS A 335 60.53 -12.28 45.51
N GLY A 336 60.77 -11.61 44.39
CA GLY A 336 61.60 -12.07 43.28
C GLY A 336 63.13 -12.07 43.45
N ASP A 337 63.68 -11.69 44.60
CA ASP A 337 65.14 -11.78 44.83
C ASP A 337 65.48 -12.41 46.19
N PRO A 338 65.67 -13.75 46.26
CA PRO A 338 66.00 -14.47 47.50
C PRO A 338 67.36 -14.10 48.10
N ASN A 339 68.24 -13.43 47.35
CA ASN A 339 69.60 -13.08 47.77
C ASN A 339 69.78 -11.58 48.05
N ASN A 340 68.77 -10.77 47.75
CA ASN A 340 68.76 -9.33 47.97
C ASN A 340 67.39 -8.94 48.53
N ILE A 341 67.19 -9.19 49.82
CA ILE A 341 66.11 -8.51 50.56
C ILE A 341 66.51 -7.03 50.51
N GLU A 342 65.96 -6.29 49.54
CA GLU A 342 66.22 -4.86 49.41
C GLU A 342 65.93 -4.20 50.76
N GLN A 343 66.99 -3.71 51.40
CA GLN A 343 66.95 -3.10 52.72
C GLN A 343 66.30 -1.71 52.69
N ASP A 344 65.70 -1.31 51.58
CA ASP A 344 65.12 0.00 51.39
C ASP A 344 63.65 -0.13 51.03
N ALA A 345 62.79 0.21 51.99
CA ALA A 345 61.34 0.18 51.85
C ALA A 345 60.86 1.03 50.66
N ASP A 346 61.58 2.10 50.35
CA ASP A 346 61.27 3.03 49.26
C ASP A 346 61.42 2.35 47.89
N VAL A 347 62.42 1.46 47.74
CA VAL A 347 62.65 0.70 46.49
C VAL A 347 61.59 -0.39 46.30
N ALA A 348 61.18 -1.04 47.39
CA ALA A 348 60.12 -2.02 47.38
C ALA A 348 58.76 -1.40 47.02
N GLU A 349 58.44 -0.22 47.58
CA GLU A 349 57.25 0.56 47.25
C GLU A 349 57.23 0.94 45.75
N LEU A 350 58.36 1.39 45.22
CA LEU A 350 58.48 1.78 43.82
C LEU A 350 58.24 0.59 42.88
N ARG A 351 58.81 -0.59 43.18
CA ARG A 351 58.63 -1.81 42.38
C ARG A 351 57.21 -2.36 42.44
N ILE A 352 56.59 -2.34 43.62
CA ILE A 352 55.18 -2.72 43.77
C ILE A 352 54.30 -1.79 42.93
N SER A 353 54.50 -0.48 43.06
CA SER A 353 53.75 0.52 42.31
C SER A 353 53.91 0.34 40.81
N GLU A 354 55.14 0.09 40.33
CA GLU A 354 55.42 -0.23 38.92
C GLU A 354 54.67 -1.49 38.46
N ALA A 355 54.69 -2.56 39.26
CA ALA A 355 54.00 -3.81 38.94
C ALA A 355 52.47 -3.64 38.89
N VAL A 356 51.89 -2.86 39.80
CA VAL A 356 50.46 -2.51 39.79
C VAL A 356 50.12 -1.67 38.57
N PHE A 357 50.87 -0.60 38.29
CA PHE A 357 50.66 0.26 37.11
C PHE A 357 50.80 -0.49 35.79
N ARG A 358 51.57 -1.58 35.75
CA ARG A 358 51.68 -2.44 34.57
C ARG A 358 50.44 -3.32 34.33
N GLU A 359 49.67 -3.62 35.36
CA GLU A 359 48.50 -4.48 35.29
C GLU A 359 47.18 -3.71 35.11
N VAL A 360 47.05 -2.51 35.71
CA VAL A 360 45.83 -1.68 35.62
C VAL A 360 45.36 -1.41 34.17
N PRO A 361 46.22 -1.01 33.22
CA PRO A 361 45.81 -0.77 31.83
C PRO A 361 45.20 -2.00 31.14
N LYS A 362 45.62 -3.21 31.52
CA LYS A 362 45.06 -4.46 30.98
C LYS A 362 43.64 -4.72 31.51
N LEU A 363 43.36 -4.32 32.75
CA LEU A 363 42.03 -4.41 33.36
C LEU A 363 41.04 -3.40 32.76
N GLU A 364 41.55 -2.31 32.15
CA GLU A 364 40.74 -1.22 31.60
C GLU A 364 40.72 -1.13 30.06
N ARG A 365 41.47 -1.99 29.34
CA ARG A 365 41.78 -1.90 27.90
C ARG A 365 40.64 -1.50 26.95
N TYR A 366 39.42 -1.99 27.18
CA TYR A 366 38.26 -1.73 26.31
C TYR A 366 37.24 -0.74 26.88
N GLN A 367 37.41 -0.27 28.12
CA GLN A 367 36.44 0.63 28.76
C GLN A 367 36.41 2.01 28.09
N ALA A 368 37.57 2.52 27.67
CA ALA A 368 37.64 3.80 26.94
C ALA A 368 36.90 3.74 25.60
N LEU A 369 37.06 2.64 24.84
CA LEU A 369 36.34 2.43 23.58
C LEU A 369 34.84 2.33 23.80
N LEU A 370 34.39 1.60 24.83
CA LEU A 370 32.97 1.53 25.19
C LEU A 370 32.39 2.89 25.55
N ARG A 371 33.10 3.70 26.35
CA ARG A 371 32.68 5.08 26.67
C ARG A 371 32.56 5.94 25.42
N LEU A 372 33.51 5.81 24.49
CA LEU A 372 33.46 6.49 23.21
C LEU A 372 32.23 6.04 22.39
N SER A 373 31.96 4.74 22.29
CA SER A 373 30.79 4.22 21.57
C SER A 373 29.47 4.68 22.19
N VAL A 374 29.38 4.78 23.52
CA VAL A 374 28.21 5.33 24.22
C VAL A 374 27.98 6.80 23.87
N ALA A 375 29.04 7.61 23.83
CA ALA A 375 28.94 9.02 23.45
C ALA A 375 28.70 9.21 21.94
N ALA A 376 29.28 8.35 21.10
CA ALA A 376 29.17 8.43 19.65
C ALA A 376 27.79 7.96 19.14
N GLY A 377 27.14 7.01 19.81
CA GLY A 377 25.84 6.46 19.38
C GLY A 377 24.77 7.54 19.13
N PRO A 378 24.45 8.42 20.11
CA PRO A 378 23.47 9.49 19.92
C PRO A 378 23.91 10.52 18.88
N LEU A 379 25.21 10.80 18.77
CA LEU A 379 25.76 11.75 17.78
C LEU A 379 25.60 11.20 16.35
N LEU A 380 25.88 9.91 16.13
CA LEU A 380 25.64 9.24 14.87
C LEU A 380 24.15 9.19 14.53
N GLY A 381 23.29 8.99 15.53
CA GLY A 381 21.83 9.04 15.36
C GLY A 381 21.32 10.42 14.93
N LEU A 382 21.90 11.50 15.48
CA LEU A 382 21.61 12.88 15.06
C LEU A 382 22.12 13.17 13.65
N ILE A 383 23.29 12.65 13.27
CA ILE A 383 23.78 12.76 11.89
C ILE A 383 22.80 12.06 10.93
N GLY A 384 22.30 10.88 11.31
CA GLY A 384 21.30 10.15 10.53
C GLY A 384 20.00 10.92 10.33
N THR A 385 19.51 11.65 11.34
CA THR A 385 18.28 12.46 11.17
C THR A 385 18.50 13.62 10.22
N VAL A 386 19.64 14.30 10.31
CA VAL A 386 19.97 15.40 9.40
C VAL A 386 20.07 14.91 7.96
N MET A 387 20.75 13.78 7.73
CA MET A 387 20.89 13.20 6.40
C MET A 387 19.54 12.73 5.83
N GLY A 388 18.71 12.06 6.61
CA GLY A 388 17.37 11.63 6.18
C GLY A 388 16.46 12.82 5.83
N MET A 389 16.54 13.93 6.57
CA MET A 389 15.82 15.16 6.20
C MET A 389 16.34 15.76 4.89
N ILE A 390 17.67 15.78 4.66
CA ILE A 390 18.25 16.27 3.40
C ILE A 390 17.73 15.46 2.20
N MET A 391 17.73 14.12 2.31
CA MET A 391 17.23 13.23 1.26
C MET A 391 15.74 13.42 1.00
N THR A 392 14.95 13.60 2.07
CA THR A 392 13.52 13.89 1.95
C THR A 392 13.28 15.17 1.14
N PHE A 393 14.03 16.24 1.42
CA PHE A 393 13.93 17.50 0.68
C PHE A 393 14.43 17.39 -0.77
N GLN A 394 15.45 16.58 -1.03
CA GLN A 394 15.91 16.27 -2.40
C GLN A 394 14.82 15.53 -3.18
N ALA A 395 14.20 14.50 -2.60
CA ALA A 395 13.12 13.74 -3.25
C ALA A 395 11.90 14.62 -3.57
N ILE A 396 11.52 15.55 -2.68
CA ILE A 396 10.45 16.54 -2.95
C ILE A 396 10.84 17.45 -4.13
N THR A 397 12.11 17.87 -4.19
CA THR A 397 12.60 18.75 -5.26
C THR A 397 12.60 18.03 -6.61
N GLU A 398 13.01 16.76 -6.65
CA GLU A 398 13.07 15.94 -7.87
C GLU A 398 11.68 15.54 -8.38
N SER A 399 10.78 15.15 -7.47
CA SER A 399 9.41 14.77 -7.83
C SER A 399 8.52 15.96 -8.20
N GLY A 400 8.92 17.19 -7.84
CA GLY A 400 8.12 18.41 -8.08
C GLY A 400 6.79 18.42 -7.32
N SER A 401 6.58 17.48 -6.40
CA SER A 401 5.34 17.29 -5.64
C SER A 401 5.63 17.28 -4.15
N SER A 402 4.84 18.02 -3.37
CA SER A 402 4.90 18.03 -1.91
C SER A 402 4.01 16.94 -1.29
N ASP A 403 4.02 15.72 -1.85
CA ASP A 403 3.15 14.63 -1.38
C ASP A 403 3.43 14.37 0.12
N PRO A 404 2.45 14.60 1.02
CA PRO A 404 2.63 14.38 2.45
C PRO A 404 3.05 12.95 2.79
N LYS A 405 2.72 11.95 1.95
CA LYS A 405 3.12 10.56 2.14
C LYS A 405 4.64 10.39 2.01
N LEU A 406 5.24 10.96 0.97
CA LEU A 406 6.70 10.93 0.77
C LEU A 406 7.43 11.67 1.89
N MET A 407 6.87 12.81 2.34
CA MET A 407 7.44 13.55 3.48
C MET A 407 7.42 12.72 4.77
N ALA A 408 6.28 12.08 5.07
CA ALA A 408 6.13 11.26 6.27
C ALA A 408 7.05 10.03 6.25
N GLU A 409 7.25 9.42 5.08
CA GLU A 409 8.16 8.29 4.91
C GLU A 409 9.63 8.68 5.16
N GLY A 410 10.09 9.77 4.55
CA GLY A 410 11.47 10.25 4.71
C GLY A 410 11.80 10.74 6.12
N ILE A 411 10.87 11.47 6.77
CA ILE A 411 11.02 11.86 8.18
C ILE A 411 11.00 10.63 9.09
N GLY A 412 10.12 9.66 8.80
CA GLY A 412 10.05 8.39 9.52
C GLY A 412 11.35 7.60 9.47
N ALA A 413 11.96 7.49 8.29
CA ALA A 413 13.28 6.87 8.09
C ALA A 413 14.37 7.60 8.90
N ALA A 414 14.39 8.93 8.86
CA ALA A 414 15.35 9.74 9.59
C ALA A 414 15.33 9.49 11.11
N MET A 415 14.14 9.37 11.71
CA MET A 415 13.99 9.12 13.16
C MET A 415 14.51 7.75 13.60
N ILE A 416 14.54 6.75 12.71
CA ILE A 416 15.03 5.40 13.04
C ILE A 416 16.51 5.43 13.40
N ALA A 417 17.33 6.25 12.74
CA ALA A 417 18.75 6.39 13.06
C ALA A 417 18.97 6.85 14.51
N THR A 418 18.13 7.76 15.02
CA THR A 418 18.19 8.21 16.42
C THR A 418 17.81 7.09 17.38
N VAL A 419 16.74 6.36 17.07
CA VAL A 419 16.30 5.22 17.90
C VAL A 419 17.39 4.13 17.94
N LEU A 420 18.04 3.84 16.82
CA LEU A 420 19.16 2.90 16.77
C LEU A 420 20.38 3.40 17.57
N GLY A 421 20.74 4.67 17.41
CA GLY A 421 21.85 5.29 18.15
C GLY A 421 21.66 5.20 19.67
N LEU A 422 20.47 5.55 20.16
CA LEU A 422 20.11 5.40 21.58
C LEU A 422 19.98 3.93 21.99
N GLY A 423 19.40 3.10 21.12
CA GLY A 423 19.20 1.67 21.34
C GLY A 423 20.51 0.90 21.56
N ILE A 424 21.61 1.38 20.98
CA ILE A 424 22.95 0.84 21.20
C ILE A 424 23.64 1.52 22.40
N ALA A 425 23.51 2.85 22.52
CA ALA A 425 24.20 3.61 23.57
C ALA A 425 23.73 3.24 24.99
N ILE A 426 22.43 3.02 25.19
CA ILE A 426 21.86 2.71 26.51
C ILE A 426 22.39 1.37 27.04
N PRO A 427 22.30 0.23 26.32
CA PRO A 427 22.89 -1.03 26.77
C PRO A 427 24.40 -0.94 27.00
N LEU A 428 25.14 -0.24 26.12
CA LEU A 428 26.59 -0.08 26.27
C LEU A 428 26.97 0.75 27.50
N LEU A 429 26.13 1.70 27.93
CA LEU A 429 26.32 2.44 29.17
C LEU A 429 26.33 1.50 30.38
N PHE A 430 25.32 0.62 30.49
CA PHE A 430 25.25 -0.37 31.56
C PHE A 430 26.40 -1.37 31.49
N ALA A 431 26.74 -1.83 30.28
CA ALA A 431 27.88 -2.71 30.03
C ALA A 431 29.21 -2.09 30.50
N ASN A 432 29.45 -0.82 30.18
CA ASN A 432 30.64 -0.10 30.61
C ASN A 432 30.67 0.13 32.13
N ALA A 433 29.53 0.43 32.75
CA ALA A 433 29.41 0.56 34.20
C ALA A 433 29.75 -0.75 34.92
N LEU A 434 29.24 -1.88 34.40
CA LEU A 434 29.56 -3.22 34.91
C LEU A 434 31.07 -3.51 34.84
N LEU A 435 31.70 -3.30 33.68
CA LEU A 435 33.14 -3.53 33.51
C LEU A 435 33.98 -2.62 34.42
N THR A 436 33.60 -1.35 34.56
CA THR A 436 34.28 -0.39 35.43
C THR A 436 34.20 -0.84 36.90
N SER A 437 33.04 -1.35 37.34
CA SER A 437 32.88 -1.90 38.70
C SER A 437 33.76 -3.13 38.92
N LEU A 438 33.81 -4.05 37.95
CA LEU A 438 34.62 -5.26 38.03
C LEU A 438 36.13 -4.95 38.01
N SER A 439 36.59 -4.07 37.14
CA SER A 439 38.02 -3.71 37.07
C SER A 439 38.48 -3.03 38.36
N LYS A 440 37.71 -2.05 38.86
CA LYS A 440 38.02 -1.36 40.13
C LYS A 440 38.07 -2.32 41.30
N GLY A 441 37.12 -3.25 41.39
CA GLY A 441 37.13 -4.26 42.45
C GLY A 441 38.37 -5.15 42.43
N VAL A 442 38.84 -5.54 41.24
CA VAL A 442 40.09 -6.31 41.10
C VAL A 442 41.32 -5.45 41.44
N THR A 443 41.39 -4.22 40.94
CA THR A 443 42.50 -3.28 41.21
C THR A 443 42.62 -3.00 42.71
N GLN A 444 41.50 -2.70 43.38
CA GLN A 444 41.49 -2.43 44.82
C GLN A 444 42.03 -3.61 45.63
N VAL A 445 41.64 -4.85 45.29
CA VAL A 445 42.18 -6.05 45.94
C VAL A 445 43.69 -6.18 45.74
N ILE A 446 44.20 -5.85 44.54
CA ILE A 446 45.64 -5.89 44.27
C ILE A 446 46.37 -4.83 45.10
N GLU A 447 45.86 -3.60 45.15
CA GLU A 447 46.43 -2.49 45.91
C GLU A 447 46.42 -2.74 47.42
N GLU A 448 45.32 -3.27 47.98
CA GLU A 448 45.20 -3.61 49.40
C GLU A 448 46.24 -4.66 49.83
N GLN A 449 46.40 -5.72 49.03
CA GLN A 449 47.37 -6.77 49.35
C GLN A 449 48.82 -6.30 49.16
N ALA A 450 49.07 -5.51 48.12
CA ALA A 450 50.37 -4.89 47.87
C ALA A 450 50.80 -3.99 49.03
N ALA A 451 49.90 -3.11 49.49
CA ALA A 451 50.15 -2.23 50.64
C ALA A 451 50.32 -3.00 51.95
N GLY A 452 49.50 -4.05 52.18
CA GLY A 452 49.62 -4.92 53.35
C GLY A 452 50.99 -5.60 53.46
N MET A 453 51.53 -6.06 52.33
CA MET A 453 52.86 -6.68 52.30
C MET A 453 54.01 -5.70 52.50
N LEU A 454 53.90 -4.49 51.93
CA LEU A 454 54.86 -3.42 52.17
C LEU A 454 54.91 -3.07 53.67
N ALA A 455 53.75 -2.94 54.31
CA ALA A 455 53.65 -2.70 55.75
C ALA A 455 54.29 -3.82 56.58
N GLU A 456 54.07 -5.09 56.22
CA GLU A 456 54.70 -6.23 56.90
C GLU A 456 56.23 -6.24 56.73
N SER A 457 56.75 -5.88 55.54
CA SER A 457 58.21 -5.77 55.35
C SER A 457 58.84 -4.65 56.16
N ILE A 458 58.21 -3.48 56.22
CA ILE A 458 58.68 -2.34 57.03
C ILE A 458 58.66 -2.71 58.52
N GLU A 459 57.61 -3.40 58.99
CA GLU A 459 57.52 -3.83 60.39
C GLU A 459 58.58 -4.88 60.75
N ARG A 460 58.85 -5.84 59.86
CA ARG A 460 59.94 -6.83 60.05
C ARG A 460 61.31 -6.16 60.09
N GLN A 461 61.56 -5.17 59.25
CA GLN A 461 62.80 -4.40 59.24
C GLN A 461 62.98 -3.53 60.50
N ARG A 462 61.87 -3.11 61.13
CA ARG A 462 61.90 -2.30 62.37
C ARG A 462 62.00 -3.15 63.65
N ARG A 463 61.69 -4.44 63.58
CA ARG A 463 61.73 -5.41 64.69
C ARG A 463 63.02 -6.23 64.77
N GLY A 464 63.74 -6.39 63.65
CA GLY A 464 65.10 -6.95 63.59
C GLY A 464 66.14 -5.85 63.73
#